data_AF-A0AAV9DIV9-F1
#
_entry.id   AF-A0AAV9DIV9-F1
#
_cell.length_a   1.000
_cell.length_b   1.000
_cell.length_c   1.000
_cell.angle_alpha   90.00
_cell.angle_beta   90.00
_cell.angle_gamma   90.00
#
_symmetry.space_group_name_H-M   'P 1'
#
loop_
_entity.id
_entity.type
_entity.pdbx_description
1 polymer ?
#
loop_
_entity_poly.entity_id
_entity_poly.type
_entity_poly.pdbx_seq_one_letter_code
_entity_poly.pdbx_strand_id
1 'polypeptide(L)'
;MAHAQKVHQLASAMDLGSIDSRAKGPWTDCMEVFEDTISQLSRSTGSTSPVSFDDTQTWLSAALANQQSCINGFNELNLASHIPSLPFVSYNMSEILSNSLAINKFMGDPTKSLGGRKLLSNGFPKWVSPNDRKLLQSPSASSQANLVVAQDGSGNYKTISEAVAASVKLGAGTKRFVIHVKAGVYNENVQVSVKNLMLIGDGIDSTVVTGSNNVQDGSTTFRSATFAKS
;
A
#
# COMPACT_ATOMS: atom_id res chain seq x y z
N MET A 1 11.46 7.03 15.56
CA MET A 1 10.22 7.85 15.69
C MET A 1 10.48 9.35 15.67
N ALA A 2 11.15 9.94 16.67
CA ALA A 2 11.35 11.41 16.73
C ALA A 2 12.01 12.02 15.47
N HIS A 3 13.03 11.35 14.90
CA HIS A 3 13.67 11.76 13.66
C HIS A 3 12.69 11.80 12.48
N ALA A 4 11.89 10.75 12.30
CA ALA A 4 10.88 10.67 11.23
C ALA A 4 9.81 11.77 11.38
N GLN A 5 9.34 12.04 12.59
CA GLN A 5 8.36 13.10 12.83
C GLN A 5 8.92 14.49 12.51
N LYS A 6 10.18 14.75 12.87
CA LYS A 6 10.85 16.01 12.53
C LYS A 6 11.01 16.19 11.02
N VAL A 7 11.44 15.14 10.31
CA VAL A 7 11.53 15.14 8.84
C VAL A 7 10.16 15.39 8.21
N HIS A 8 9.09 14.83 8.77
CA HIS A 8 7.72 15.07 8.30
C HIS A 8 7.37 16.54 8.35
N GLN A 9 7.57 17.16 9.51
CA GLN A 9 7.21 18.55 9.73
C GLN A 9 7.96 19.48 8.78
N LEU A 10 9.26 19.21 8.55
CA LEU A 10 10.07 19.98 7.60
C LEU A 10 9.58 19.79 6.16
N ALA A 11 9.27 18.56 5.75
CA ALA A 11 8.75 18.29 4.42
C ALA A 11 7.38 18.93 4.21
N SER A 12 6.44 18.79 5.16
CA SER A 12 5.11 19.41 5.07
C SER A 12 5.15 20.94 5.04
N ALA A 13 6.22 21.57 5.54
CA ALA A 13 6.40 23.01 5.56
C ALA A 13 7.10 23.57 4.30
N MET A 14 7.53 22.71 3.37
CA MET A 14 8.17 23.17 2.13
C MET A 14 7.18 23.85 1.19
N ASP A 15 7.60 24.99 0.63
CA ASP A 15 6.80 25.72 -0.36
C ASP A 15 6.88 25.06 -1.74
N LEU A 16 5.79 24.38 -2.13
CA LEU A 16 5.63 23.76 -3.45
C LEU A 16 5.53 24.78 -4.60
N GLY A 17 5.29 26.06 -4.30
CA GLY A 17 5.31 27.13 -5.29
C GLY A 17 6.70 27.37 -5.90
N SER A 18 7.74 27.09 -5.13
CA SER A 18 9.15 27.26 -5.52
C SER A 18 9.76 26.05 -6.26
N ILE A 19 9.04 24.92 -6.30
CA ILE A 19 9.52 23.66 -6.87
C ILE A 19 9.12 23.54 -8.34
N ASP A 20 10.01 22.97 -9.16
CA ASP A 20 9.72 22.60 -10.55
C ASP A 20 8.37 21.85 -10.62
N SER A 21 7.48 22.31 -11.51
CA SER A 21 6.18 21.65 -11.77
C SER A 21 6.29 20.14 -11.95
N ARG A 22 7.37 19.65 -12.58
CA ARG A 22 7.62 18.22 -12.82
C ARG A 22 8.01 17.46 -11.56
N ALA A 23 8.59 18.15 -10.57
CA ALA A 23 8.99 17.57 -9.29
C ALA A 23 7.82 17.48 -8.30
N LYS A 24 6.69 18.15 -8.55
CA LYS A 24 5.51 18.12 -7.67
C LYS A 24 4.90 16.71 -7.54
N GLY A 25 4.82 15.95 -8.64
CA GLY A 25 4.31 14.58 -8.63
C GLY A 25 5.14 13.65 -7.74
N PRO A 26 6.45 13.46 -8.03
CA PRO A 26 7.35 12.69 -7.17
C PRO A 26 7.39 13.18 -5.73
N TRP A 27 7.28 14.49 -5.51
CA TRP A 27 7.19 15.05 -4.16
C TRP A 27 5.92 14.59 -3.41
N THR A 28 4.75 14.64 -4.06
CA THR A 28 3.51 14.12 -3.47
C THR A 28 3.63 12.64 -3.14
N ASP A 29 4.27 11.85 -4.02
CA ASP A 29 4.52 10.43 -3.77
C ASP A 29 5.41 10.22 -2.54
N CYS A 30 6.48 11.02 -2.43
CA CYS A 30 7.37 11.02 -1.28
C CYS A 30 6.63 11.31 0.04
N MET A 31 5.69 12.26 0.03
CA MET A 31 4.90 12.56 1.22
C MET A 31 3.99 11.40 1.62
N GLU A 32 3.32 10.78 0.64
CA GLU A 32 2.43 9.63 0.88
C GLU A 32 3.19 8.43 1.47
N VAL A 33 4.31 8.03 0.84
CA VAL A 33 5.13 6.91 1.34
C VAL A 33 5.80 7.23 2.69
N PHE A 34 5.93 8.51 3.03
CA PHE A 34 6.51 8.95 4.29
C PHE A 34 5.52 8.90 5.44
N GLU A 35 4.26 9.26 5.22
CA GLU A 35 3.18 9.02 6.18
C GLU A 35 3.06 7.52 6.50
N ASP A 36 3.16 6.67 5.47
CA ASP A 36 3.24 5.22 5.63
C ASP A 36 4.45 4.79 6.46
N THR A 37 5.63 5.36 6.19
CA THR A 37 6.86 5.09 6.94
C THR A 37 6.70 5.43 8.42
N ILE A 38 6.08 6.56 8.76
CA ILE A 38 5.80 6.94 10.15
C ILE A 38 4.83 5.96 10.80
N SER A 39 3.77 5.56 10.08
CA SER A 39 2.81 4.56 10.57
C SER A 39 3.49 3.23 10.89
N GLN A 40 4.36 2.76 9.99
CA GLN A 40 5.12 1.52 10.13
C GLN A 40 6.11 1.59 11.30
N LEU A 41 6.85 2.71 11.42
CA LEU A 41 7.76 2.94 12.54
C LEU A 41 7.02 3.03 13.89
N SER A 42 5.84 3.66 13.90
CA SER A 42 5.03 3.73 15.11
C SER A 42 4.60 2.35 15.57
N ARG A 43 4.24 1.48 14.63
CA ARG A 43 3.88 0.07 14.91
C ARG A 43 5.10 -0.71 15.38
N SER A 44 6.27 -0.52 14.77
CA SER A 44 7.50 -1.22 15.18
C SER A 44 7.97 -0.85 16.58
N THR A 45 7.65 0.36 17.05
CA THR A 45 7.95 0.81 18.42
C THR A 45 6.78 0.66 19.39
N GLY A 46 5.62 0.18 18.93
CA GLY A 46 4.38 0.16 19.69
C GLY A 46 4.46 -0.77 20.89
N SER A 47 4.11 -0.25 22.07
CA SER A 47 4.14 -0.95 23.37
C SER A 47 2.88 -1.76 23.70
N THR A 48 1.87 -1.77 22.82
CA THR A 48 0.49 -2.21 23.16
C THR A 48 0.16 -3.66 22.78
N SER A 49 1.10 -4.44 22.25
CA SER A 49 1.02 -5.90 22.08
C SER A 49 2.43 -6.43 21.80
N PRO A 50 2.75 -7.70 22.08
CA PRO A 50 4.02 -8.27 21.66
C PRO A 50 4.11 -8.22 20.14
N VAL A 51 4.83 -7.22 19.62
CA VAL A 51 5.13 -7.12 18.19
C VAL A 51 6.01 -8.31 17.84
N SER A 52 5.58 -9.14 16.89
CA SER A 52 6.42 -10.22 16.42
C SER A 52 7.69 -9.63 15.81
N PHE A 53 8.84 -10.27 16.06
CA PHE A 53 10.09 -9.93 15.38
C PHE A 53 9.90 -9.85 13.86
N ASP A 54 9.11 -10.78 13.30
CA ASP A 54 8.82 -10.85 11.86
C ASP A 54 7.98 -9.64 11.40
N ASP A 55 7.10 -9.11 12.26
CA ASP A 55 6.31 -7.90 11.97
C ASP A 55 7.18 -6.64 12.02
N THR A 56 8.04 -6.49 13.04
CA THR A 56 9.00 -5.39 13.11
C THR A 56 9.93 -5.40 11.90
N GLN A 57 10.43 -6.59 11.52
CA GLN A 57 11.28 -6.75 10.35
C GLN A 57 10.56 -6.32 9.07
N THR A 58 9.29 -6.69 8.95
CA THR A 58 8.44 -6.33 7.81
C THR A 58 8.23 -4.82 7.75
N TRP A 59 7.87 -4.16 8.86
CA TRP A 59 7.63 -2.72 8.89
C TRP A 59 8.90 -1.89 8.66
N LEU A 60 10.04 -2.30 9.23
CA LEU A 60 11.32 -1.63 8.95
C LEU A 60 11.77 -1.81 7.50
N SER A 61 11.55 -3.00 6.91
CA SER A 61 11.85 -3.26 5.50
C SER A 61 10.97 -2.40 4.58
N ALA A 62 9.66 -2.32 4.89
CA ALA A 62 8.72 -1.49 4.15
C ALA A 62 9.08 0.00 4.24
N ALA A 63 9.46 0.49 5.41
CA ALA A 63 9.89 1.88 5.60
C ALA A 63 11.11 2.23 4.74
N LEU A 64 12.10 1.33 4.66
CA LEU A 64 13.26 1.52 3.81
C LEU A 64 12.90 1.48 2.32
N ALA A 65 12.03 0.56 1.91
CA ALA A 65 11.54 0.46 0.54
C ALA A 65 10.74 1.70 0.11
N ASN A 66 9.93 2.26 1.01
CA ASN A 66 9.19 3.51 0.81
C ASN A 66 10.14 4.68 0.52
N GLN A 67 11.21 4.82 1.31
CA GLN A 67 12.22 5.84 1.07
C GLN A 67 12.91 5.68 -0.29
N GLN A 68 13.25 4.44 -0.67
CA GLN A 68 13.83 4.17 -1.99
C GLN A 68 12.84 4.47 -3.12
N SER A 69 11.56 4.15 -2.95
CA SER A 69 10.51 4.41 -3.94
C SER A 69 10.34 5.91 -4.20
N CYS A 70 10.41 6.71 -3.14
CA CYS A 70 10.43 8.16 -3.23
C CYS A 70 11.64 8.69 -4.03
N ILE A 71 12.85 8.20 -3.76
CA ILE A 71 14.06 8.56 -4.52
C ILE A 71 13.94 8.15 -6.00
N ASN A 72 13.40 6.95 -6.25
CA ASN A 72 13.21 6.44 -7.60
C ASN A 72 12.29 7.33 -8.43
N GLY A 73 11.19 7.85 -7.86
CA GLY A 73 10.28 8.75 -8.57
C GLY A 73 10.97 10.00 -9.13
N PHE A 74 11.96 10.55 -8.42
CA PHE A 74 12.78 11.67 -8.92
C PHE A 74 13.76 11.22 -10.01
N ASN A 75 14.43 10.07 -9.84
CA ASN A 75 15.37 9.55 -10.83
C ASN A 75 14.69 9.20 -12.15
N GLU A 76 13.53 8.54 -12.09
CA GLU A 76 12.71 8.14 -13.24
C GLU A 76 12.32 9.31 -14.14
N LEU A 77 12.05 10.47 -13.55
CA LEU A 77 11.68 11.68 -14.27
C LEU A 77 12.88 12.58 -14.62
N ASN A 78 14.11 12.09 -14.41
CA ASN A 78 15.38 12.84 -14.60
C ASN A 78 15.47 14.11 -13.74
N LEU A 79 14.99 14.05 -12.50
CA LEU A 79 14.95 15.14 -11.53
C LEU A 79 15.91 14.93 -10.36
N ALA A 80 16.97 14.12 -10.55
CA ALA A 80 17.90 13.73 -9.50
C ALA A 80 18.57 14.91 -8.77
N SER A 81 18.69 16.07 -9.43
CA SER A 81 19.20 17.31 -8.82
C SER A 81 18.39 17.79 -7.61
N HIS A 82 17.11 17.40 -7.50
CA HIS A 82 16.26 17.76 -6.38
C HIS A 82 16.48 16.85 -5.16
N ILE A 83 17.03 15.65 -5.34
CA ILE A 83 17.18 14.62 -4.28
C ILE A 83 17.95 15.13 -3.05
N PRO A 84 19.10 15.84 -3.18
CA PRO A 84 19.85 16.32 -2.02
C PRO A 84 19.08 17.30 -1.13
N SER A 85 18.09 18.00 -1.71
CA SER A 85 17.24 18.96 -1.00
C SER A 85 16.07 18.30 -0.26
N LEU A 86 15.82 17.02 -0.50
CA LEU A 86 14.72 16.31 0.12
C LEU A 86 15.03 16.05 1.61
N PRO A 87 14.17 16.48 2.55
CA PRO A 87 14.45 16.41 3.98
C PRO A 87 14.88 15.03 4.48
N PHE A 88 14.32 13.94 3.93
CA PHE A 88 14.66 12.58 4.37
C PHE A 88 16.08 12.14 3.95
N VAL A 89 16.63 12.69 2.88
CA VAL A 89 18.03 12.47 2.48
C VAL A 89 18.94 13.27 3.40
N SER A 90 18.61 14.54 3.64
CA SER A 90 19.43 15.42 4.48
C SER A 90 19.51 14.96 5.95
N TYR A 91 18.54 14.16 6.41
CA TYR A 91 18.49 13.62 7.77
C TYR A 91 18.97 12.15 7.89
N ASN A 92 19.58 11.58 6.85
CA ASN A 92 20.14 10.22 6.84
C ASN A 92 19.13 9.13 7.26
N MET A 93 17.85 9.27 6.87
CA MET A 93 16.81 8.31 7.26
C MET A 93 17.09 6.89 6.76
N SER A 94 17.72 6.73 5.58
CA SER A 94 18.06 5.41 5.03
C SER A 94 19.02 4.65 5.92
N GLU A 95 20.01 5.36 6.48
CA GLU A 95 21.00 4.77 7.37
C GLU A 95 20.37 4.36 8.71
N ILE A 96 19.52 5.23 9.28
CA ILE A 96 18.79 4.92 10.52
C ILE A 96 17.89 3.68 10.34
N LEU A 97 17.15 3.62 9.23
CA LEU A 97 16.28 2.49 8.90
C LEU A 97 17.08 1.21 8.66
N SER A 98 18.19 1.29 7.92
CA SER A 98 19.10 0.17 7.67
C SER A 98 19.70 -0.38 8.97
N ASN A 99 20.20 0.50 9.85
CA ASN A 99 20.75 0.11 11.14
C ASN A 99 19.69 -0.54 12.04
N SER A 100 18.48 0.03 12.07
CA SER A 100 17.35 -0.54 12.83
C SER A 100 16.96 -1.92 12.31
N LEU A 101 16.94 -2.10 10.98
CA LEU A 101 16.65 -3.37 10.32
C LEU A 101 17.71 -4.43 10.64
N ALA A 102 18.99 -4.05 10.63
CA ALA A 102 20.10 -4.95 10.96
C ALA A 102 20.05 -5.38 12.43
N ILE A 103 19.80 -4.44 13.35
CA ILE A 103 19.66 -4.72 14.79
C ILE A 103 18.49 -5.65 15.03
N ASN A 104 17.31 -5.35 14.47
CA ASN A 104 16.15 -6.20 14.62
C ASN A 104 16.48 -7.62 14.12
N LYS A 105 17.01 -7.75 12.90
CA LYS A 105 17.40 -9.04 12.32
C LYS A 105 18.37 -9.83 13.19
N PHE A 106 19.32 -9.16 13.83
CA PHE A 106 20.26 -9.79 14.77
C PHE A 106 19.57 -10.25 16.07
N MET A 107 18.62 -9.47 16.58
CA MET A 107 17.82 -9.83 17.75
C MET A 107 16.81 -10.95 17.47
N GLY A 108 16.38 -11.09 16.21
CA GLY A 108 15.48 -12.13 15.72
C GLY A 108 16.15 -13.48 15.45
N ASP A 109 16.60 -14.13 16.52
CA ASP A 109 16.94 -15.55 16.65
C ASP A 109 18.20 -16.12 15.90
N PRO A 110 19.23 -16.61 16.64
CA PRO A 110 20.31 -17.46 16.13
C PRO A 110 19.91 -18.91 15.78
N THR A 111 18.67 -19.33 16.06
CA THR A 111 18.25 -20.76 16.08
C THR A 111 16.97 -21.09 15.31
N LYS A 112 16.41 -20.18 14.50
CA LYS A 112 15.38 -20.59 13.52
C LYS A 112 16.06 -21.45 12.45
N SER A 113 16.04 -22.77 12.69
CA SER A 113 16.14 -23.80 11.66
C SER A 113 15.41 -23.31 10.42
N LEU A 114 16.07 -23.41 9.26
CA LEU A 114 15.50 -23.23 7.94
C LEU A 114 14.40 -24.28 7.72
N GLY A 115 13.33 -24.23 8.50
CA GLY A 115 12.11 -24.97 8.28
C GLY A 115 11.60 -24.48 6.95
N GLY A 116 11.78 -25.32 5.93
CA GLY A 116 11.50 -24.97 4.53
C GLY A 116 10.17 -24.24 4.44
N ARG A 117 10.19 -23.08 3.79
CA ARG A 117 8.94 -22.41 3.40
C ARG A 117 8.10 -23.47 2.71
N LYS A 118 6.99 -23.88 3.32
CA LYS A 118 5.97 -24.67 2.64
C LYS A 118 5.31 -23.73 1.64
N LEU A 119 6.00 -23.50 0.52
CA LEU A 119 5.56 -22.65 -0.59
C LEU A 119 4.32 -23.24 -1.29
N LEU A 120 3.94 -24.47 -0.92
CA LEU A 120 2.82 -25.23 -1.48
C LEU A 120 1.97 -25.88 -0.37
N SER A 121 1.51 -25.11 0.62
CA SER A 121 0.34 -25.58 1.37
C SER A 121 -0.91 -25.29 0.54
N ASN A 122 -1.64 -26.33 0.13
CA ASN A 122 -2.89 -26.26 -0.64
C ASN A 122 -4.07 -25.62 0.14
N GLY A 123 -3.80 -24.68 1.05
CA GLY A 123 -4.79 -24.07 1.92
C GLY A 123 -4.47 -22.60 2.19
N PHE A 124 -5.45 -21.88 2.72
CA PHE A 124 -5.32 -20.45 2.99
C PHE A 124 -4.13 -20.12 3.91
N PRO A 125 -3.35 -19.06 3.59
CA PRO A 125 -2.28 -18.58 4.45
C PRO A 125 -2.74 -18.32 5.88
N LYS A 126 -1.86 -18.51 6.87
CA LYS A 126 -2.21 -18.31 8.30
C LYS A 126 -2.75 -16.92 8.62
N TRP A 127 -2.37 -15.89 7.84
CA TRP A 127 -2.85 -14.52 8.01
C TRP A 127 -4.30 -14.31 7.54
N VAL A 128 -4.87 -15.22 6.74
CA VAL A 128 -6.29 -15.20 6.37
C VAL A 128 -7.10 -15.82 7.50
N SER A 129 -7.99 -15.04 8.12
CA SER A 129 -8.78 -15.49 9.28
C SER A 129 -9.76 -16.60 8.91
N PRO A 130 -10.17 -17.49 9.83
CA PRO A 130 -11.13 -18.56 9.53
C PRO A 130 -12.44 -18.07 8.92
N ASN A 131 -12.92 -16.90 9.36
CA ASN A 131 -14.13 -16.27 8.82
C ASN A 131 -13.94 -15.84 7.36
N ASP A 132 -12.76 -15.35 7.00
CA ASP A 132 -12.44 -14.94 5.63
C ASP A 132 -12.31 -16.13 4.70
N ARG A 133 -11.71 -17.22 5.19
CA ARG A 133 -11.65 -18.49 4.45
C ARG A 133 -13.05 -18.99 4.13
N LYS A 134 -13.94 -19.00 5.13
CA LYS A 134 -15.34 -19.43 4.96
C LYS A 134 -16.07 -18.54 3.96
N LEU A 135 -15.83 -17.23 3.98
CA LEU A 135 -16.42 -16.29 3.02
C LEU A 135 -15.91 -16.55 1.59
N LEU A 136 -14.60 -16.69 1.41
CA LEU A 136 -13.98 -16.95 0.10
C LEU A 136 -14.37 -18.31 -0.50
N GLN A 137 -14.70 -19.29 0.34
CA GLN A 137 -15.20 -20.59 -0.07
C GLN A 137 -16.72 -20.63 -0.25
N SER A 138 -17.44 -19.57 0.13
CA SER A 138 -18.89 -19.53 0.06
C SER A 138 -19.34 -19.24 -1.38
N PRO A 139 -20.17 -20.09 -2.00
CA PRO A 139 -20.76 -19.82 -3.32
C PRO A 139 -21.59 -18.53 -3.37
N SER A 140 -22.02 -18.05 -2.20
CA SER A 140 -22.84 -16.86 -1.98
C SER A 140 -22.04 -15.65 -1.47
N ALA A 141 -20.73 -15.60 -1.70
CA ALA A 141 -19.93 -14.41 -1.38
C ALA A 141 -20.48 -13.14 -2.09
N SER A 142 -21.07 -13.31 -3.28
CA SER A 142 -21.87 -12.29 -3.99
C SER A 142 -23.14 -11.87 -3.25
N SER A 143 -23.78 -12.78 -2.52
CA SER A 143 -25.00 -12.52 -1.72
C SER A 143 -24.72 -11.74 -0.43
N GLN A 144 -23.46 -11.62 -0.02
CA GLN A 144 -23.04 -10.79 1.12
C GLN A 144 -22.43 -9.45 0.70
N ALA A 145 -22.46 -9.14 -0.60
CA ALA A 145 -21.94 -7.89 -1.13
C ALA A 145 -22.78 -6.70 -0.65
N ASN A 146 -22.11 -5.63 -0.21
CA ASN A 146 -22.74 -4.35 0.09
C ASN A 146 -22.99 -3.54 -1.19
N LEU A 147 -22.10 -3.67 -2.17
CA LEU A 147 -22.20 -3.07 -3.49
C LEU A 147 -21.82 -4.09 -4.56
N VAL A 148 -22.50 -4.00 -5.71
CA VAL A 148 -22.19 -4.77 -6.91
C VAL A 148 -21.71 -3.81 -8.00
N VAL A 149 -20.61 -4.15 -8.66
CA VAL A 149 -20.07 -3.44 -9.82
C VAL A 149 -20.28 -4.31 -11.05
N ALA A 150 -20.94 -3.77 -12.07
CA ALA A 150 -21.20 -4.49 -13.31
C ALA A 150 -21.25 -3.52 -14.50
N GLN A 151 -20.42 -3.79 -15.52
CA GLN A 151 -20.33 -2.93 -16.71
C GLN A 151 -21.62 -2.95 -17.55
N ASP A 152 -22.37 -4.07 -17.49
CA ASP A 152 -23.66 -4.26 -18.14
C ASP A 152 -24.81 -3.45 -17.51
N GLY A 153 -24.56 -2.77 -16.38
CA GLY A 153 -25.56 -2.01 -15.64
C GLY A 153 -26.46 -2.84 -14.73
N SER A 154 -26.20 -4.15 -14.58
CA SER A 154 -26.93 -5.03 -13.65
C SER A 154 -26.53 -4.84 -12.17
N GLY A 155 -25.50 -4.02 -11.90
CA GLY A 155 -24.99 -3.70 -10.57
C GLY A 155 -25.37 -2.28 -10.12
N ASN A 156 -24.85 -1.87 -8.96
CA ASN A 156 -25.04 -0.52 -8.42
C ASN A 156 -24.17 0.52 -9.15
N TYR A 157 -22.97 0.13 -9.58
CA TYR A 157 -22.01 1.00 -10.27
C TYR A 157 -21.43 0.29 -11.50
N LYS A 158 -20.94 1.06 -12.47
CA LYS A 158 -20.29 0.52 -13.66
C LYS A 158 -18.78 0.37 -13.50
N THR A 159 -18.19 1.18 -12.62
CA THR A 159 -16.74 1.19 -12.35
C THR A 159 -16.45 0.84 -10.90
N ILE A 160 -15.25 0.29 -10.67
CA ILE A 160 -14.77 -0.06 -9.34
C ILE A 160 -14.48 1.23 -8.55
N SER A 161 -13.91 2.23 -9.20
CA SER A 161 -13.56 3.52 -8.59
C SER A 161 -14.79 4.24 -8.01
N GLU A 162 -15.92 4.25 -8.73
CA GLU A 162 -17.18 4.80 -8.21
C GLU A 162 -17.68 4.04 -6.98
N ALA A 163 -17.61 2.71 -7.01
CA ALA A 163 -18.04 1.89 -5.89
C ALA A 163 -17.15 2.08 -4.65
N VAL A 164 -15.84 2.22 -4.84
CA VAL A 164 -14.89 2.53 -3.75
C VAL A 164 -15.21 3.91 -3.17
N ALA A 165 -15.42 4.93 -4.01
CA ALA A 165 -15.77 6.28 -3.54
C ALA A 165 -17.12 6.30 -2.79
N ALA A 166 -18.11 5.54 -3.26
CA ALA A 166 -19.39 5.40 -2.61
C ALA A 166 -19.30 4.65 -1.27
N SER A 167 -18.42 3.66 -1.16
CA SER A 167 -18.24 2.85 0.06
C SER A 167 -17.93 3.71 1.29
N VAL A 168 -17.16 4.79 1.12
CA VAL A 168 -16.84 5.77 2.18
C VAL A 168 -18.11 6.30 2.82
N LYS A 169 -19.05 6.76 1.98
CA LYS A 169 -20.32 7.37 2.42
C LYS A 169 -21.26 6.34 3.07
N LEU A 170 -21.12 5.07 2.69
CA LEU A 170 -21.93 3.97 3.19
C LEU A 170 -21.35 3.30 4.45
N GLY A 171 -20.33 3.90 5.06
CA GLY A 171 -19.78 3.45 6.33
C GLY A 171 -18.67 2.40 6.22
N ALA A 172 -18.01 2.29 5.06
CA ALA A 172 -16.73 1.59 4.98
C ALA A 172 -15.72 2.23 5.96
N GLY A 173 -14.86 1.41 6.57
CA GLY A 173 -13.82 1.87 7.50
C GLY A 173 -13.92 1.27 8.89
N THR A 174 -15.13 1.04 9.42
CA THR A 174 -15.33 0.46 10.78
C THR A 174 -15.53 -1.04 10.75
N LYS A 175 -16.40 -1.52 9.88
CA LYS A 175 -16.67 -2.93 9.63
C LYS A 175 -16.28 -3.30 8.21
N ARG A 176 -16.22 -4.61 7.94
CA ARG A 176 -16.00 -5.13 6.60
C ARG A 176 -17.05 -4.58 5.64
N PHE A 177 -16.58 -4.03 4.52
CA PHE A 177 -17.41 -3.59 3.42
C PHE A 177 -17.04 -4.38 2.18
N VAL A 178 -17.99 -5.14 1.62
CA VAL A 178 -17.74 -6.06 0.51
C VAL A 178 -18.26 -5.44 -0.79
N ILE A 179 -17.37 -5.30 -1.78
CA ILE A 179 -17.71 -4.92 -3.16
C ILE A 179 -17.53 -6.15 -4.04
N HIS A 180 -18.62 -6.60 -4.66
CA HIS A 180 -18.58 -7.66 -5.66
C HIS A 180 -18.45 -7.06 -7.05
N VAL A 181 -17.39 -7.43 -7.75
CA VAL A 181 -17.10 -6.98 -9.11
C VAL A 181 -17.41 -8.14 -10.05
N LYS A 182 -18.39 -7.96 -10.91
CA LYS A 182 -18.80 -9.00 -11.86
C LYS A 182 -17.73 -9.28 -12.91
N ALA A 183 -17.90 -10.36 -13.66
CA ALA A 183 -17.07 -10.66 -14.82
C ALA A 183 -17.06 -9.49 -15.82
N GLY A 184 -15.87 -9.14 -16.30
CA GLY A 184 -15.65 -7.99 -17.16
C GLY A 184 -14.20 -7.54 -17.16
N VAL A 185 -13.85 -6.71 -18.14
CA VAL A 185 -12.54 -6.07 -18.25
C VAL A 185 -12.69 -4.60 -17.89
N TYR A 186 -12.20 -4.24 -16.71
CA TYR A 186 -12.27 -2.91 -16.12
C TYR A 186 -10.98 -2.15 -16.42
N ASN A 187 -11.01 -1.26 -17.43
CA ASN A 187 -9.87 -0.42 -17.77
C ASN A 187 -9.89 0.86 -16.92
N GLU A 188 -9.33 0.77 -15.70
CA GLU A 188 -9.29 1.86 -14.72
C GLU A 188 -8.12 1.70 -13.75
N ASN A 189 -7.60 2.83 -13.25
CA ASN A 189 -6.63 2.85 -12.16
C ASN A 189 -7.37 3.07 -10.83
N VAL A 190 -7.49 2.02 -10.02
CA VAL A 190 -8.27 2.05 -8.77
C VAL A 190 -7.37 2.45 -7.60
N GLN A 191 -7.78 3.48 -6.86
CA GLN A 191 -7.17 3.86 -5.59
C GLN A 191 -8.13 3.61 -4.42
N VAL A 192 -7.72 2.74 -3.50
CA VAL A 192 -8.48 2.40 -2.30
C VAL A 192 -7.93 3.16 -1.10
N SER A 193 -8.69 4.16 -0.63
CA SER A 193 -8.33 5.00 0.54
C SER A 193 -9.06 4.59 1.83
N VAL A 194 -9.94 3.59 1.76
CA VAL A 194 -10.76 3.13 2.90
C VAL A 194 -10.20 1.88 3.55
N LYS A 195 -10.31 1.79 4.88
CA LYS A 195 -9.97 0.59 5.65
C LYS A 195 -11.10 -0.43 5.59
N ASN A 196 -10.75 -1.71 5.82
CA ASN A 196 -11.70 -2.82 5.93
C ASN A 196 -12.58 -3.05 4.68
N LEU A 197 -12.07 -2.68 3.50
CA LEU A 197 -12.71 -2.96 2.21
C LEU A 197 -12.28 -4.33 1.68
N MET A 198 -13.24 -5.11 1.19
CA MET A 198 -12.99 -6.37 0.50
C MET A 198 -13.57 -6.28 -0.91
N LEU A 199 -12.72 -6.45 -1.93
CA LEU A 199 -13.16 -6.61 -3.31
C LEU A 199 -13.12 -8.09 -3.67
N ILE A 200 -14.20 -8.58 -4.26
CA ILE A 200 -14.30 -9.96 -4.75
C ILE A 200 -14.76 -9.97 -6.20
N GLY A 201 -14.04 -10.68 -7.07
CA GLY A 201 -14.40 -10.88 -8.47
C GLY A 201 -15.16 -12.19 -8.71
N ASP A 202 -15.74 -12.37 -9.89
CA ASP A 202 -16.37 -13.64 -10.31
C ASP A 202 -15.34 -14.75 -10.62
N GLY A 203 -14.06 -14.40 -10.69
CA GLY A 203 -12.96 -15.34 -10.92
C GLY A 203 -11.72 -14.60 -11.42
N ILE A 204 -10.53 -15.20 -11.22
CA ILE A 204 -9.25 -14.61 -11.65
C ILE A 204 -9.20 -14.39 -13.17
N ASP A 205 -9.84 -15.26 -13.95
CA ASP A 205 -9.91 -15.18 -15.41
C ASP A 205 -11.14 -14.41 -15.92
N SER A 206 -12.09 -14.11 -15.04
CA SER A 206 -13.39 -13.51 -15.40
C SER A 206 -13.45 -12.02 -15.11
N THR A 207 -12.88 -11.57 -13.99
CA THR A 207 -12.86 -10.17 -13.57
C THR A 207 -11.43 -9.65 -13.65
N VAL A 208 -11.15 -8.87 -14.70
CA VAL A 208 -9.81 -8.37 -14.98
C VAL A 208 -9.81 -6.85 -14.83
N VAL A 209 -8.93 -6.33 -13.98
CA VAL A 209 -8.67 -4.88 -13.90
C VAL A 209 -7.38 -4.60 -14.66
N THR A 210 -7.43 -3.66 -15.59
CA THR A 210 -6.32 -3.30 -16.46
C THR A 210 -6.06 -1.80 -16.43
N GLY A 211 -4.81 -1.42 -16.69
CA GLY A 211 -4.33 -0.04 -16.71
C GLY A 211 -2.98 0.00 -17.41
N SER A 212 -2.62 1.14 -17.98
CA SER A 212 -1.43 1.28 -18.83
C SER A 212 -0.47 2.38 -18.36
N ASN A 213 -0.65 2.90 -17.15
CA ASN A 213 0.25 3.92 -16.59
C ASN A 213 1.66 3.35 -16.46
N ASN A 214 2.65 4.13 -16.89
CA ASN A 214 4.04 3.72 -16.89
C ASN A 214 4.96 4.95 -16.85
N VAL A 215 6.25 4.70 -16.59
CA VAL A 215 7.25 5.76 -16.43
C VAL A 215 7.56 6.50 -17.73
N GLN A 216 7.52 5.81 -18.87
CA GLN A 216 7.83 6.44 -20.17
C GLN A 216 6.79 7.51 -20.53
N ASP A 217 5.54 7.31 -20.13
CA ASP A 217 4.43 8.27 -20.31
C ASP A 217 4.35 9.33 -19.20
N GLY A 218 5.34 9.38 -18.29
CA GLY A 218 5.46 10.42 -17.27
C GLY A 218 4.84 10.11 -15.91
N SER A 219 4.38 8.88 -15.67
CA SER A 219 4.03 8.42 -14.31
C SER A 219 5.30 8.15 -13.50
N THR A 220 5.20 8.12 -12.18
CA THR A 220 6.20 7.46 -11.33
C THR A 220 5.89 5.97 -11.22
N THR A 221 6.87 5.15 -10.85
CA THR A 221 6.65 3.74 -10.51
C THR A 221 5.56 3.61 -9.43
N PHE A 222 5.55 4.50 -8.43
CA PHE A 222 4.56 4.51 -7.35
C PHE A 222 3.13 4.71 -7.87
N ARG A 223 2.91 5.64 -8.81
CA ARG A 223 1.57 5.92 -9.40
C ARG A 223 1.22 5.08 -10.63
N SER A 224 2.13 4.22 -11.09
CA SER A 224 1.88 3.37 -12.26
C SER A 224 0.94 2.20 -11.98
N ALA A 225 0.68 1.89 -10.71
CA ALA A 225 -0.14 0.76 -10.32
C ALA A 225 -1.59 0.86 -10.85
N THR A 226 -2.06 -0.22 -11.47
CA THR A 226 -3.46 -0.40 -11.87
C THR A 226 -4.40 -0.46 -10.67
N PHE A 227 -3.93 -1.03 -9.56
CA PHE A 227 -4.69 -1.15 -8.33
C PHE A 227 -3.79 -0.79 -7.14
N ALA A 228 -4.12 0.30 -6.46
CA ALA A 228 -3.35 0.82 -5.33
C ALA A 228 -4.21 0.94 -4.09
N LYS A 229 -3.59 0.72 -2.93
CA LYS A 229 -4.17 1.04 -1.61
C LYS A 229 -3.29 2.13 -1.00
N SER A 230 -3.91 3.25 -0.65
CA SER A 230 -3.31 4.38 0.07
C SER A 230 -3.80 4.38 1.50
#